data_AF-A0A2V7I2C8-F1
#
_entry.id   AF-A0A2V7I2C8-F1
#
_cell.length_a   1.000
_cell.length_b   1.000
_cell.length_c   1.000
_cell.angle_alpha   90.00
_cell.angle_beta   90.00
_cell.angle_gamma   90.00
#
_symmetry.space_group_name_H-M   'P 1'
#
loop_
_entity.id
_entity.type
_entity.pdbx_description
1 polymer ?
#
loop_
_entity_poly.entity_id
_entity_poly.type
_entity_poly.pdbx_seq_one_letter_code
_entity_poly.pdbx_strand_id
1 'polypeptide(L)' 'PGGFASLTNQGYGAEIRWNVNDLGLLPGHVYRMQFMVHDGDQNKTGGDVGENCLTVSIPPSPSP' A
#
# COMPACT_ATOMS: atom_id res chain seq x y z
N PRO A 1 20.69 5.22 1.56
CA PRO A 1 20.22 4.20 0.60
C PRO A 1 19.23 3.24 1.29
N GLY A 2 17.97 3.22 0.84
CA GLY A 2 16.90 2.40 1.40
C GLY A 2 15.79 2.20 0.35
N GLY A 3 14.83 1.33 0.64
CA GLY A 3 13.77 0.91 -0.29
C GLY A 3 14.08 -0.42 -0.97
N PHE A 4 13.43 -0.73 -2.09
CA PHE A 4 13.56 -2.03 -2.77
C PHE A 4 15.00 -2.43 -3.10
N ALA A 5 15.88 -1.45 -3.33
CA ALA A 5 17.30 -1.68 -3.61
C ALA A 5 18.11 -2.24 -2.42
N SER A 6 17.58 -2.21 -1.19
CA SER A 6 18.24 -2.81 -0.02
C SER A 6 17.78 -4.25 0.27
N LEU A 7 16.84 -4.78 -0.50
CA LEU A 7 16.31 -6.13 -0.31
C LEU A 7 17.11 -7.13 -1.15
N THR A 8 17.43 -8.30 -0.58
CA THR A 8 18.03 -9.40 -1.33
C THR A 8 17.05 -9.88 -2.40
N ASN A 9 17.43 -9.76 -3.67
CA ASN A 9 16.63 -10.25 -4.78
C ASN A 9 16.46 -11.78 -4.69
N GLN A 10 15.21 -12.23 -4.51
CA GLN A 10 14.86 -13.65 -4.44
C GLN A 10 14.52 -14.28 -5.82
N GLY A 11 14.57 -13.50 -6.90
CA GLY A 11 14.21 -13.95 -8.25
C GLY A 11 12.71 -13.86 -8.56
N TYR A 12 11.89 -13.40 -7.62
CA TYR A 12 10.46 -13.16 -7.78
C TYR A 12 10.03 -11.87 -7.07
N GLY A 13 8.94 -11.26 -7.55
CA GLY A 13 8.35 -10.07 -6.97
C GLY A 13 6.92 -9.86 -7.47
N ALA A 14 6.11 -9.18 -6.67
CA ALA A 14 4.76 -8.76 -7.04
C ALA A 14 4.65 -7.25 -6.84
N GLU A 15 4.01 -6.56 -7.78
CA GLU A 15 3.71 -5.14 -7.70
C GLU A 15 2.21 -4.95 -7.90
N ILE A 16 1.61 -4.10 -7.06
CA ILE A 16 0.25 -3.63 -7.25
C ILE A 16 0.28 -2.12 -7.32
N ARG A 17 -0.41 -1.57 -8.31
CA ARG A 17 -0.48 -0.13 -8.55
C ARG A 17 -1.94 0.31 -8.56
N TRP A 18 -2.21 1.38 -7.81
CA TRP A 18 -3.48 2.09 -7.82
C TRP A 18 -3.29 3.52 -8.29
N ASN A 19 -4.25 4.03 -9.05
CA ASN A 19 -4.40 5.46 -9.26
C ASN A 19 -5.25 6.02 -8.11
N VAL A 20 -4.65 6.88 -7.28
CA VAL A 20 -5.31 7.43 -6.08
C VAL A 20 -6.59 8.21 -6.45
N ASN A 21 -6.64 8.81 -7.64
CA ASN A 21 -7.81 9.57 -8.10
C ASN A 21 -9.04 8.68 -8.34
N ASP A 22 -8.82 7.38 -8.61
CA ASP A 22 -9.90 6.44 -8.92
C ASP A 22 -10.44 5.75 -7.65
N LEU A 23 -9.90 6.08 -6.48
CA LEU A 23 -10.31 5.50 -5.19
C LEU A 23 -11.53 6.19 -4.57
N GLY A 24 -12.06 7.25 -5.18
CA GLY A 24 -13.24 7.97 -4.68
C GLY A 24 -13.01 8.69 -3.34
N LEU A 25 -11.77 9.08 -3.05
CA LEU A 25 -11.41 9.80 -1.84
C LEU A 25 -11.92 11.24 -1.87
N LEU A 26 -12.33 11.75 -0.71
CA LEU A 26 -12.87 13.10 -0.60
C LEU A 26 -11.72 14.14 -0.61
N PRO A 27 -11.86 15.23 -1.38
CA PRO A 27 -10.93 16.36 -1.31
C PRO A 27 -10.83 16.94 0.10
N GLY A 28 -9.64 17.42 0.47
CA GLY A 28 -9.36 18.06 1.77
C GLY A 28 -9.25 17.09 2.95
N HIS A 29 -9.19 15.78 2.70
CA HIS A 29 -9.10 14.74 3.74
C HIS A 29 -7.74 14.05 3.76
N VAL A 30 -7.39 13.52 4.93
CA VAL A 30 -6.19 12.70 5.13
C VAL A 30 -6.63 11.27 5.44
N TYR A 31 -6.05 10.31 4.73
CA TYR A 31 -6.36 8.89 4.86
C TYR A 31 -5.13 8.11 5.31
N ARG A 32 -5.33 7.11 6.17
CA ARG A 32 -4.34 6.05 6.42
C ARG A 32 -4.65 4.87 5.52
N MET A 33 -3.75 4.59 4.58
CA MET A 33 -3.80 3.40 3.75
C MET A 33 -3.06 2.27 4.47
N GLN A 34 -3.68 1.11 4.62
CA GLN A 34 -3.05 -0.10 5.15
C GLN A 34 -3.08 -1.19 4.07
N PHE A 35 -1.92 -1.79 3.82
CA PHE A 35 -1.75 -2.88 2.88
C PHE A 35 -1.28 -4.11 3.63
N MET A 36 -1.90 -5.25 3.35
CA MET A 36 -1.52 -6.55 3.89
C MET A 36 -1.34 -7.52 2.72
N VAL A 37 -0.23 -8.26 2.73
CA VAL A 37 0.07 -9.30 1.76
C VAL A 37 0.13 -10.63 2.50
N HIS A 38 -0.76 -11.55 2.12
CA HIS A 38 -0.76 -12.93 2.60
C HIS A 38 0.01 -13.81 1.61
N ASP A 39 0.78 -14.77 2.11
CA ASP A 39 1.50 -15.78 1.32
C ASP A 39 0.61 -16.96 0.86
N GLY A 40 -0.67 -16.97 1.29
CA GLY A 40 -1.71 -17.84 0.76
C GLY A 40 -2.26 -18.88 1.74
N ASP A 41 -1.67 -19.02 2.93
CA ASP A 41 -2.12 -19.99 3.95
C ASP A 41 -2.56 -19.35 5.27
N GLN A 42 -2.94 -18.07 5.23
CA GLN A 42 -3.41 -17.24 6.35
C GLN A 42 -4.43 -17.89 7.33
N ASN A 43 -5.09 -18.99 6.96
CA ASN A 43 -6.02 -19.75 7.80
C ASN A 43 -5.41 -21.03 8.43
N LYS A 44 -4.10 -21.21 8.33
CA LYS A 44 -3.35 -22.35 8.87
C LYS A 44 -2.27 -21.89 9.86
N THR A 45 -1.67 -22.85 10.56
CA THR A 45 -0.52 -22.58 11.45
C THR A 45 0.69 -22.18 10.61
N GLY A 46 1.22 -20.98 10.87
CA GLY A 46 2.40 -20.45 10.15
C GLY A 46 2.09 -19.37 9.11
N GLY A 47 0.83 -18.93 8.98
CA GLY A 47 0.46 -17.92 7.99
C GLY A 47 1.11 -16.57 8.24
N ASP A 48 2.11 -16.24 7.43
CA ASP A 48 2.85 -14.99 7.50
C ASP A 48 2.08 -13.88 6.77
N VAL A 49 2.20 -12.66 7.31
CA VAL A 49 1.65 -11.46 6.69
C VAL A 49 2.70 -10.37 6.69
N GLY A 50 2.93 -9.80 5.52
CA GLY A 50 3.61 -8.51 5.40
C GLY A 50 2.59 -7.39 5.49
N GLU A 51 2.78 -6.42 6.38
CA GLU A 51 1.97 -5.20 6.39
C GLU A 51 2.79 -3.94 6.19
N ASN A 52 2.16 -2.91 5.62
CA ASN A 52 2.71 -1.57 5.59
C ASN A 52 1.57 -0.53 5.62
N CYS A 53 1.86 0.65 6.15
CA CYS A 53 0.94 1.77 6.20
C CYS A 53 1.57 3.02 5.59
N LEU A 54 0.76 3.82 4.91
CA LEU A 54 1.14 5.19 4.56
C LEU A 54 -0.02 6.16 4.74
N THR A 55 0.34 7.42 4.98
CA THR A 55 -0.61 8.53 5.08
C THR A 55 -0.67 9.25 3.74
N VAL A 56 -1.88 9.39 3.19
CA VAL A 56 -2.14 10.14 1.96
C VAL A 56 -2.98 11.35 2.29
N SER A 57 -2.53 12.53 1.88
CA SER A 57 -3.30 13.78 1.96
C SER A 57 -3.90 14.09 0.59
N ILE A 58 -5.23 14.22 0.53
CA ILE A 58 -5.94 14.62 -0.68
C ILE A 58 -6.17 16.12 -0.61
N PRO A 59 -5.64 16.91 -1.56
CA PRO A 59 -5.81 18.35 -1.54
C PRO A 59 -7.30 18.72 -1.66
N PRO A 60 -7.71 19.87 -1.12
CA PRO A 60 -9.06 20.39 -1.34
C PRO A 60 -9.29 20.63 -2.84
N SER A 61 -10.55 20.57 -3.26
CA SER A 61 -10.95 20.94 -4.62
C SER A 61 -10.50 22.39 -4.89
N PRO A 62 -9.97 22.70 -6.08
CA PRO A 62 -9.68 24.09 -6.43
C PRO A 62 -10.95 24.94 -6.27
N SER A 63 -10.79 26.14 -5.71
CA SER A 63 -11.87 27.13 -5.69
C SER A 63 -12.25 27.49 -7.13
N PRO A 64 -13.54 27.77 -7.43
CA PRO A 64 -13.98 28.23 -8.74
C PRO A 64 -13.25 29.48 -9.24
#